data_AF-Q8CC54-F1
#
_entry.id   AF-Q8CC54-F1
#
_cell.length_a   1.000
_cell.length_b   1.000
_cell.length_c   1.000
_cell.angle_alpha   90.00
_cell.angle_beta   90.00
_cell.angle_gamma   90.00
#
_symmetry.space_group_name_H-M   'P 1'
#
loop_
_entity.id
_entity.type
_entity.pdbx_description
1 polymer ?
#
loop_
_entity_poly.entity_id
_entity_poly.type
_entity_poly.pdbx_seq_one_letter_code
_entity_poly.pdbx_strand_id
1 'polypeptide(L)'
;FIDFIGQVHKTKEQFGQDGPISVHCSAGVGRTGVFITLSIVLERMRYEGVVDIFQTVKMLRTQRPAMVQTEDQYQFCYRAALEYLGSFDHYAT
;
A
#
# COMPACT_ATOMS: atom_id res chain seq x y z
N PHE A 1 2.79 1.09 10.29
CA PHE A 1 2.87 0.25 9.05
C PHE A 1 3.25 1.10 7.85
N ILE A 2 2.72 2.32 7.73
CA ILE A 2 3.11 3.32 6.72
C ILE A 2 4.63 3.55 6.70
N ASP A 3 5.26 3.77 7.85
CA ASP A 3 6.71 3.97 7.94
C ASP A 3 7.51 2.80 7.36
N PHE A 4 7.04 1.57 7.57
CA PHE A 4 7.69 0.38 7.04
C PHE A 4 7.62 0.35 5.50
N ILE A 5 6.46 0.68 4.92
CA ILE A 5 6.32 0.84 3.46
C ILE A 5 7.29 1.93 2.97
N GLY A 6 7.34 3.06 3.66
CA GLY A 6 8.24 4.17 3.33
C GLY A 6 9.72 3.76 3.36
N GLN A 7 10.16 3.02 4.38
CA GLN A 7 11.52 2.51 4.46
C GLN A 7 11.87 1.57 3.32
N VAL A 8 10.98 0.64 2.96
CA VAL A 8 11.21 -0.32 1.86
C VAL A 8 11.41 0.42 0.52
N HIS A 9 10.51 1.33 0.17
CA HIS A 9 10.60 2.07 -1.09
C HIS A 9 11.78 3.06 -1.10
N LYS A 10 12.03 3.75 0.02
CA LYS A 10 13.21 4.62 0.17
C LYS A 10 14.51 3.85 -0.03
N THR A 11 14.63 2.65 0.53
CA THR A 11 15.83 1.80 0.34
C THR A 11 15.96 1.34 -1.11
N LYS A 12 14.86 0.96 -1.78
CA LYS A 12 14.87 0.61 -3.21
C LYS A 12 15.42 1.76 -4.07
N GLU A 13 14.94 2.98 -3.84
CA GLU A 13 15.39 4.19 -4.54
C GLU A 13 16.84 4.54 -4.20
N GLN A 14 17.20 4.55 -2.90
CA GLN A 14 18.52 4.94 -2.41
C GLN A 14 19.64 4.08 -3.01
N PHE A 15 19.39 2.80 -3.23
CA PHE A 15 20.38 1.87 -3.79
C PHE A 15 20.17 1.56 -5.27
N GLY A 16 19.34 2.34 -5.97
CA GLY A 16 19.14 2.21 -7.42
C GLY A 16 18.72 0.79 -7.84
N GLN A 17 17.85 0.15 -7.06
CA GLN A 17 17.41 -1.22 -7.37
C GLN A 17 16.30 -1.18 -8.42
N ASP A 18 16.57 -1.63 -9.64
CA ASP A 18 15.57 -1.63 -10.72
C ASP A 18 14.59 -2.82 -10.64
N GLY A 19 15.01 -3.92 -10.00
CA GLY A 19 14.22 -5.15 -9.92
C GLY A 19 12.93 -5.05 -9.10
N PRO A 20 11.98 -5.99 -9.26
CA PRO A 20 10.73 -5.99 -8.50
C PRO A 20 10.96 -6.27 -7.01
N ILE A 21 10.08 -5.74 -6.16
CA ILE A 21 10.08 -6.07 -4.72
C ILE A 21 9.34 -7.41 -4.54
N SER A 22 10.05 -8.42 -4.04
CA SER A 22 9.41 -9.68 -3.64
C SER A 22 8.71 -9.51 -2.30
N VAL A 23 7.39 -9.71 -2.27
CA VAL A 23 6.56 -9.58 -1.07
C VAL A 23 5.87 -10.91 -0.78
N HIS A 24 6.07 -11.46 0.42
CA HIS A 24 5.44 -12.71 0.83
C HIS A 24 4.85 -12.63 2.24
N CYS A 25 3.92 -13.54 2.54
CA CYS A 25 3.45 -13.79 3.90
C CYS A 25 3.38 -15.30 4.13
N SER A 26 2.23 -15.84 4.54
CA SER A 26 1.98 -17.29 4.55
C SER A 26 1.55 -17.77 3.16
N ALA A 27 0.34 -17.43 2.72
CA ALA A 27 -0.16 -17.77 1.37
C ALA A 27 0.18 -16.72 0.29
N GLY A 28 0.79 -15.60 0.67
CA GLY A 28 1.15 -14.51 -0.25
C GLY A 28 -0.06 -13.76 -0.82
N VAL A 29 -1.18 -13.67 -0.09
CA VAL A 29 -2.42 -13.00 -0.56
C VAL A 29 -2.99 -12.00 0.45
N GLY A 30 -3.01 -12.33 1.74
CA GLY A 30 -3.58 -11.45 2.78
C GLY A 30 -2.71 -10.23 3.10
N ARG A 31 -1.74 -10.39 4.02
CA ARG A 31 -0.80 -9.32 4.39
C ARG A 31 0.03 -8.80 3.20
N THR A 32 0.38 -9.69 2.27
CA THR A 32 1.01 -9.31 0.99
C THR A 32 0.10 -8.35 0.21
N GLY A 33 -1.19 -8.66 0.10
CA GLY A 33 -2.16 -7.77 -0.55
C GLY A 33 -2.30 -6.42 0.15
N VAL A 34 -2.30 -6.40 1.48
CA VAL A 34 -2.34 -5.13 2.25
C VAL A 34 -1.12 -4.27 1.97
N PHE A 35 0.08 -4.86 2.01
CA PHE A 35 1.32 -4.14 1.72
C PHE A 35 1.34 -3.54 0.31
N ILE A 36 0.97 -4.33 -0.70
CA ILE A 36 0.97 -3.89 -2.10
C ILE A 36 -0.14 -2.85 -2.35
N THR A 37 -1.34 -3.06 -1.79
CA THR A 37 -2.45 -2.10 -1.90
C THR A 37 -2.05 -0.75 -1.33
N LEU A 38 -1.48 -0.72 -0.12
CA LEU A 38 -1.05 0.54 0.50
C LEU A 38 0.14 1.16 -0.23
N SER A 39 1.09 0.36 -0.74
CA SER A 39 2.19 0.91 -1.56
C SER A 39 1.66 1.72 -2.75
N ILE A 40 0.65 1.20 -3.45
CA ILE A 40 0.03 1.88 -4.60
C ILE A 40 -0.83 3.08 -4.15
N VAL A 41 -1.70 2.87 -3.16
CA VAL A 41 -2.69 3.88 -2.75
C VAL A 41 -2.02 5.10 -2.11
N LEU A 42 -1.02 4.92 -1.25
CA LEU A 42 -0.36 6.04 -0.57
C LEU A 42 0.43 6.91 -1.57
N GLU A 43 1.08 6.29 -2.56
CA GLU A 43 1.76 7.02 -3.63
C GLU A 43 0.77 7.81 -4.50
N ARG A 44 -0.32 7.17 -4.95
CA ARG A 44 -1.36 7.86 -5.73
C ARG A 44 -2.05 8.97 -4.95
N MET A 45 -2.31 8.76 -3.67
CA MET A 45 -2.85 9.81 -2.80
C MET A 45 -1.93 11.03 -2.74
N ARG A 46 -0.61 10.82 -2.62
CA ARG A 46 0.39 11.90 -2.57
C ARG A 46 0.45 12.71 -3.87
N TYR A 47 0.35 12.07 -5.03
CA TYR A 47 0.51 12.74 -6.33
C TYR A 47 -0.79 13.22 -6.97
N GLU A 48 -1.89 12.48 -6.79
CA GLU A 48 -3.17 12.73 -7.46
C GLU A 48 -4.26 13.23 -6.49
N GLY A 49 -4.05 13.14 -5.17
CA GLY A 49 -5.06 13.52 -4.18
C GLY A 49 -6.31 12.62 -4.16
N VAL A 50 -6.24 11.43 -4.77
CA VAL A 50 -7.37 10.48 -4.85
C VAL A 50 -7.05 9.16 -4.16
N VAL A 51 -8.10 8.50 -3.67
CA VAL A 51 -8.02 7.20 -3.00
C VAL A 51 -9.06 6.27 -3.60
N ASP A 52 -8.60 5.16 -4.19
CA ASP A 52 -9.47 4.11 -4.72
C ASP A 52 -8.97 2.72 -4.33
N ILE A 53 -9.26 2.34 -3.09
CA ILE A 53 -8.88 1.03 -2.54
C ILE A 53 -9.61 -0.11 -3.27
N PHE A 54 -10.88 0.10 -3.66
CA PHE A 54 -11.68 -0.93 -4.33
C PHE A 54 -11.08 -1.31 -5.68
N GLN A 55 -10.84 -0.34 -6.56
CA GLN A 55 -10.24 -0.63 -7.87
C GLN A 55 -8.81 -1.15 -7.73
N THR A 56 -8.05 -0.65 -6.75
CA THR A 56 -6.69 -1.17 -6.49
C THR A 56 -6.73 -2.66 -6.13
N VAL A 57 -7.57 -3.06 -5.17
CA VAL A 57 -7.69 -4.48 -4.78
C VAL A 57 -8.27 -5.32 -5.92
N LYS A 58 -9.26 -4.81 -6.66
CA LYS A 58 -9.81 -5.48 -7.83
C LYS A 58 -8.73 -5.76 -8.88
N MET A 59 -7.87 -4.78 -9.16
CA MET A 59 -6.74 -4.93 -10.09
C MET A 59 -5.70 -5.94 -9.58
N LEU A 60 -5.34 -5.91 -8.29
CA LEU A 60 -4.45 -6.93 -7.74
C LEU A 60 -5.04 -8.35 -7.86
N ARG A 61 -6.36 -8.48 -7.69
CA ARG A 61 -7.07 -9.75 -7.82
C ARG A 61 -7.11 -10.29 -9.26
N THR A 62 -6.88 -9.46 -10.29
CA THR A 62 -6.71 -9.97 -11.67
C THR A 62 -5.33 -10.57 -11.91
N GLN A 63 -4.34 -10.27 -11.07
CA GLN A 63 -2.96 -10.76 -11.20
C GLN A 63 -2.66 -11.92 -10.24
N ARG A 64 -3.27 -11.91 -9.05
CA ARG A 64 -3.18 -13.01 -8.08
C ARG A 64 -4.51 -13.13 -7.32
N PRO A 65 -5.10 -14.33 -7.19
CA PRO A 65 -6.40 -14.47 -6.54
C PRO A 65 -6.35 -14.10 -5.05
N ALA A 66 -7.48 -13.64 -4.52
CA ALA A 66 -7.70 -13.37 -3.09
C ALA A 66 -6.77 -12.33 -2.44
N MET A 67 -6.13 -11.46 -3.22
CA MET A 67 -5.38 -10.32 -2.69
C MET A 67 -6.25 -9.48 -1.76
N VAL A 68 -5.71 -9.19 -0.56
CA VAL A 68 -6.46 -8.68 0.60
C VAL A 68 -7.59 -9.65 0.97
N GLN A 69 -7.29 -10.58 1.87
CA GLN A 69 -8.05 -11.81 2.04
C GLN A 69 -9.29 -11.65 2.93
N THR A 70 -9.20 -10.79 3.96
CA THR A 70 -10.27 -10.61 4.95
C THR A 70 -10.80 -9.18 4.93
N GLU A 71 -12.01 -9.00 5.43
CA GLU A 71 -12.61 -7.68 5.60
C GLU A 71 -11.76 -6.79 6.51
N ASP A 72 -11.26 -7.30 7.64
CA ASP A 72 -10.40 -6.54 8.56
C ASP A 72 -9.14 -5.99 7.88
N GLN A 73 -8.55 -6.75 6.95
CA GLN A 73 -7.41 -6.32 6.15
C GLN A 73 -7.80 -5.20 5.18
N TYR A 74 -8.99 -5.29 4.58
CA TYR A 74 -9.53 -4.26 3.70
C TYR A 74 -9.84 -2.97 4.49
N GLN A 75 -10.52 -3.07 5.64
CA GLN A 75 -10.74 -1.96 6.56
C GLN A 75 -9.43 -1.35 7.07
N PHE A 76 -8.41 -2.19 7.32
CA PHE A 76 -7.08 -1.71 7.69
C PHE A 76 -6.44 -0.85 6.58
N CYS A 77 -6.65 -1.19 5.30
CA CYS A 77 -6.16 -0.34 4.20
C CYS A 77 -6.77 1.07 4.26
N TYR A 78 -8.08 1.19 4.55
CA TYR A 78 -8.73 2.50 4.73
C TYR A 78 -8.18 3.25 5.95
N ARG A 79 -8.00 2.57 7.08
CA ARG A 79 -7.46 3.19 8.30
C ARG A 79 -6.05 3.72 8.09
N ALA A 80 -5.18 2.94 7.47
CA ALA A 80 -3.82 3.36 7.15
C ALA A 80 -3.78 4.50 6.12
N ALA A 81 -4.68 4.48 5.12
CA ALA A 81 -4.81 5.59 4.18
C ALA A 81 -5.23 6.90 4.88
N LEU A 82 -6.19 6.82 5.83
CA LEU A 82 -6.63 7.97 6.61
C LEU A 82 -5.52 8.50 7.55
N GLU A 83 -4.80 7.61 8.23
CA GLU A 83 -3.65 7.97 9.07
C GLU A 83 -2.56 8.67 8.25
N TYR A 84 -2.28 8.18 7.04
CA TYR A 84 -1.33 8.82 6.13
C TYR A 84 -1.81 10.20 5.68
N LEU A 85 -3.10 10.35 5.37
CA LEU A 85 -3.67 11.63 4.98
C LEU A 85 -3.47 12.69 6.09
N GLY A 86 -3.74 12.31 7.35
CA GLY A 86 -3.54 13.20 8.50
C GLY A 86 -2.08 13.61 8.73
N SER A 87 -1.11 12.86 8.20
CA SER A 87 0.31 13.25 8.30
C SER A 87 0.67 14.44 7.40
N PHE A 88 -0.12 14.73 6.36
CA PHE A 88 0.09 15.89 5.49
C PHE A 88 -0.35 17.21 6.15
N ASP A 89 -1.40 17.17 6.98
CA ASP A 89 -1.93 18.37 7.64
C ASP A 89 -0.92 19.02 8.59
N HIS A 90 0.00 18.23 9.14
CA HIS A 90 1.12 18.73 9.95
C HIS A 90 2.17 19.52 9.18
N TYR A 91 2.15 19.51 7.84
CA TYR A 91 3.04 20.31 6.99
C TYR A 91 2.35 21.57 6.41
N ALA A 92 1.04 21.72 6.62
CA ALA A 92 0.24 22.86 6.10
C ALA A 92 -0.02 23.96 7.14
N THR A 93 0.58 23.87 8.34
CA THR A 93 0.54 24.90 9.39
C THR A 93 1.92 25.47 9.62
#